data_AF-M3TQ75-F1
#
_entry.id   AF-M3TQ75-F1
#
_cell.length_a   1.000
_cell.length_b   1.000
_cell.length_c   1.000
_cell.angle_alpha   90.00
_cell.angle_beta   90.00
_cell.angle_gamma   90.00
#
_symmetry.space_group_name_H-M   'P 1'
#
loop_
_entity.id
_entity.type
_entity.pdbx_description
1 polymer ?
#
loop_
_entity_poly.entity_id
_entity_poly.type
_entity_poly.pdbx_seq_one_letter_code
_entity_poly.pdbx_strand_id
1 'polypeptide(L)'
;MSKPRPPKSVRIKQQFVAVAKLKLLVKHPELVEFHDSNSKEPELLLELKSLKNTVPIPQHWCQKKRYLNGRKEREPYRLPDFIEATGVSQLRQAYLEREEEMKLKQKMREKIRPKNVGCIDYQILYDAFFKNQKKGSMTVFGDIYYDGKDENQYYGTPFKLSSKLRSALGISDNDTPPWAEAIRKYGPPPSYREIIPLLYQNKTQIQ
;
A
#
# COMPACT_ATOMS: atom_id res chain seq x y z
N MET A 1 -51.22 5.68 -14.15
CA MET A 1 -50.68 4.56 -13.36
C MET A 1 -49.31 4.19 -13.88
N SER A 2 -48.25 4.28 -13.07
CA SER A 2 -46.90 3.87 -13.49
C SER A 2 -46.85 2.36 -13.72
N LYS A 3 -46.30 1.92 -14.85
CA LYS A 3 -46.15 0.49 -15.16
C LYS A 3 -45.41 -0.24 -14.02
N PRO A 4 -45.77 -1.50 -13.71
CA PRO A 4 -45.10 -2.27 -12.68
C PRO A 4 -43.62 -2.43 -13.01
N ARG A 5 -42.78 -2.31 -11.97
CA ARG A 5 -41.33 -2.33 -12.12
C ARG A 5 -40.90 -3.73 -12.60
N PRO A 6 -40.18 -3.86 -13.74
CA PRO A 6 -39.86 -5.17 -14.33
C PRO A 6 -39.03 -6.05 -13.39
N PRO A 7 -39.00 -7.38 -13.55
CA PRO A 7 -38.23 -8.26 -12.67
C PRO A 7 -36.73 -7.94 -12.70
N LYS A 8 -36.01 -8.26 -11.60
CA LYS A 8 -34.58 -7.94 -11.42
C LYS A 8 -33.71 -8.42 -12.59
N SER A 9 -33.96 -9.65 -13.08
CA SER A 9 -33.23 -10.25 -14.20
C SER A 9 -33.33 -9.42 -15.49
N VAL A 10 -34.52 -8.90 -15.80
CA VAL A 10 -34.75 -8.08 -16.99
C VAL A 10 -34.06 -6.72 -16.87
N ARG A 11 -34.08 -6.10 -15.69
CA ARG A 11 -33.39 -4.81 -15.46
C ARG A 11 -31.89 -4.93 -15.65
N ILE A 12 -31.30 -6.00 -15.12
CA ILE A 12 -29.87 -6.26 -15.27
C ILE A 12 -29.51 -6.39 -16.75
N LYS A 13 -30.30 -7.16 -17.53
CA LYS A 13 -30.10 -7.28 -18.99
C LYS A 13 -30.21 -5.94 -19.70
N GLN A 14 -31.24 -5.15 -19.39
CA GLN A 14 -31.41 -3.81 -19.95
C GLN A 14 -30.22 -2.90 -19.64
N GLN A 15 -29.70 -2.97 -18.41
CA GLN A 15 -28.54 -2.20 -17.99
C GLN A 15 -27.26 -2.63 -18.71
N PHE A 16 -27.03 -3.94 -18.88
CA PHE A 16 -25.91 -4.44 -19.69
C PHE A 16 -25.95 -3.92 -21.13
N VAL A 17 -27.13 -3.95 -21.76
CA VAL A 17 -27.31 -3.42 -23.13
C VAL A 17 -27.07 -1.91 -23.16
N ALA A 18 -27.54 -1.16 -22.18
CA ALA A 18 -27.31 0.28 -22.09
C ALA A 18 -25.82 0.63 -21.93
N VAL A 19 -25.11 -0.08 -21.06
CA VAL A 19 -23.66 0.09 -20.87
C VAL A 19 -22.90 -0.27 -22.15
N ALA A 20 -23.27 -1.35 -22.84
CA ALA A 20 -22.63 -1.73 -24.10
C ALA A 20 -22.81 -0.66 -25.19
N LYS A 21 -24.00 -0.06 -25.29
CA LYS A 21 -24.25 1.06 -26.21
C LYS A 21 -23.41 2.29 -25.85
N LEU A 22 -23.33 2.65 -24.58
CA LEU A 22 -22.50 3.76 -24.12
C LEU A 22 -21.02 3.56 -24.45
N LYS A 23 -20.50 2.34 -24.27
CA LYS A 23 -19.11 2.00 -24.65
C LYS A 23 -18.84 2.13 -26.14
N LEU A 24 -19.83 1.93 -27.00
CA LEU A 24 -19.67 2.11 -28.45
C LEU A 24 -19.64 3.60 -28.85
N LEU A 25 -20.28 4.48 -28.09
CA LEU A 25 -20.41 5.90 -28.41
C LEU A 25 -19.24 6.75 -27.89
N VAL A 26 -18.65 6.36 -26.75
CA VAL A 26 -17.65 7.17 -26.04
C VAL A 26 -16.23 6.84 -26.49
N LYS A 27 -15.38 7.87 -26.54
CA LYS A 27 -13.95 7.76 -26.95
C LYS A 27 -13.11 6.90 -25.99
N HIS A 28 -13.44 6.94 -24.70
CA HIS A 28 -12.77 6.23 -23.60
C HIS A 28 -13.70 5.18 -22.97
N PRO A 29 -13.96 4.04 -23.66
CA PRO A 29 -14.88 3.00 -23.19
C PRO A 29 -14.42 2.29 -21.91
N GLU A 30 -13.15 2.38 -21.55
CA GLU A 30 -12.54 1.84 -20.33
C GLU A 30 -13.04 2.52 -19.06
N LEU A 31 -13.44 3.80 -19.14
CA LEU A 31 -13.92 4.58 -18.00
C LEU A 31 -15.41 4.34 -17.69
N VAL A 32 -16.13 3.63 -18.57
CA VAL A 32 -17.56 3.39 -18.42
C VAL A 32 -17.81 2.32 -17.37
N GLU A 33 -18.45 2.72 -16.27
CA GLU A 33 -18.84 1.85 -15.18
C GLU A 33 -20.30 1.40 -15.31
N PHE A 34 -20.65 0.32 -14.61
CA PHE A 34 -21.98 -0.29 -14.72
C PHE A 34 -23.12 0.65 -14.28
N HIS A 35 -22.85 1.56 -13.35
CA HIS A 35 -23.85 2.49 -12.80
C HIS A 35 -24.05 3.76 -13.65
N ASP A 36 -23.15 4.04 -14.60
CA ASP A 36 -23.20 5.27 -15.41
C ASP A 36 -24.43 5.34 -16.31
N SER A 37 -24.94 4.19 -16.75
CA SER A 37 -26.16 4.12 -17.56
C SER A 37 -27.43 4.61 -16.85
N ASN A 38 -27.39 4.71 -15.52
CA ASN A 38 -28.54 5.15 -14.72
C ASN A 38 -28.51 6.65 -14.42
N SER A 39 -27.44 7.34 -14.83
CA SER A 39 -27.30 8.78 -14.68
C SER A 39 -28.30 9.51 -15.58
N LYS A 40 -28.72 10.71 -15.19
CA LYS A 40 -29.64 11.54 -16.00
C LYS A 40 -29.03 11.89 -17.36
N GLU A 41 -27.73 12.20 -17.35
CA GLU A 41 -26.94 12.56 -18.52
C GLU A 41 -25.65 11.73 -18.53
N PRO A 42 -25.67 10.51 -19.13
CA PRO A 42 -24.54 9.59 -19.09
C PRO A 42 -23.37 10.06 -19.97
N GLU A 43 -23.63 10.75 -21.07
CA GLU A 43 -22.59 11.26 -21.98
C GLU A 43 -21.76 12.36 -21.31
N LEU A 44 -22.40 13.38 -20.73
CA LEU A 44 -21.73 14.45 -19.98
C LEU A 44 -20.93 13.91 -18.80
N LEU A 45 -21.49 12.96 -18.04
CA LEU A 45 -20.78 12.33 -16.94
C LEU A 45 -19.46 11.68 -17.41
N LEU A 46 -19.49 11.00 -18.55
CA LEU A 46 -18.32 10.35 -19.11
C LEU A 46 -17.31 11.35 -19.67
N GLU A 47 -17.78 12.45 -20.27
CA GLU A 47 -16.90 13.56 -20.65
C GLU A 47 -16.14 14.09 -19.43
N LEU A 48 -16.85 14.34 -18.31
CA LEU A 48 -16.24 14.80 -17.06
C LEU A 48 -15.25 13.77 -16.48
N LYS A 49 -15.59 12.48 -16.50
CA LYS A 49 -14.69 11.40 -16.07
C LYS A 49 -13.44 11.30 -16.96
N SER A 50 -13.56 11.64 -18.24
CA SER A 50 -12.45 11.59 -19.21
C SER A 50 -11.55 12.83 -19.20
N LEU A 51 -11.92 13.89 -18.45
CA LEU A 51 -11.10 15.08 -18.36
C LEU A 51 -9.72 14.78 -17.75
N LYS A 52 -8.71 15.49 -18.26
CA LYS A 52 -7.32 15.34 -17.82
C LYS A 52 -7.20 15.72 -16.33
N ASN A 53 -6.48 14.89 -15.59
CA ASN A 53 -6.22 15.06 -14.15
C ASN A 53 -7.48 14.98 -13.26
N THR A 54 -8.59 14.45 -13.77
CA THR A 54 -9.74 14.11 -12.94
C THR A 54 -9.42 12.88 -12.08
N VAL A 55 -9.72 12.97 -10.79
CA VAL A 55 -9.59 11.86 -9.85
C VAL A 55 -10.93 11.12 -9.76
N PRO A 56 -10.95 9.79 -9.94
CA PRO A 56 -12.20 9.03 -9.91
C PRO A 56 -12.83 9.02 -8.51
N ILE A 57 -14.13 8.75 -8.47
CA ILE A 57 -14.86 8.65 -7.21
C ILE A 57 -14.39 7.38 -6.46
N PRO A 58 -14.05 7.46 -5.15
CA PRO A 58 -13.62 6.30 -4.38
C PRO A 58 -14.63 5.15 -4.38
N GLN A 59 -14.20 3.93 -4.71
CA GLN A 59 -15.07 2.76 -4.92
C GLN A 59 -15.97 2.36 -3.73
N HIS A 60 -15.69 2.84 -2.52
CA HIS A 60 -16.48 2.49 -1.34
C HIS A 60 -17.87 3.14 -1.29
N TRP A 61 -18.16 4.13 -2.17
CA TRP A 61 -19.45 4.82 -2.21
C TRP A 61 -20.65 3.89 -2.45
N CYS A 62 -20.45 2.81 -3.23
CA CYS A 62 -21.49 1.84 -3.57
C CYS A 62 -21.51 0.61 -2.65
N GLN A 63 -20.64 0.58 -1.64
CA GLN A 63 -20.54 -0.54 -0.70
C GLN A 63 -21.50 -0.38 0.47
N LYS A 64 -22.09 -1.49 0.92
CA LYS A 64 -22.94 -1.49 2.12
C LYS A 64 -22.15 -1.36 3.42
N LYS A 65 -20.87 -1.74 3.40
CA LYS A 65 -19.98 -1.64 4.56
C LYS A 65 -19.60 -0.18 4.76
N ARG A 66 -19.58 0.27 6.02
CA ARG A 66 -19.05 1.61 6.35
C ARG A 66 -17.55 1.62 6.05
N TYR A 67 -17.06 2.74 5.56
CA TYR A 67 -15.65 2.94 5.23
C TYR A 67 -14.76 2.60 6.44
N LEU A 68 -13.70 1.82 6.23
CA LEU A 68 -12.73 1.33 7.22
C LEU A 68 -13.24 0.30 8.25
N ASN A 69 -14.48 -0.17 8.17
CA ASN A 69 -14.96 -1.22 9.09
C ASN A 69 -14.32 -2.60 8.86
N GLY A 70 -13.63 -2.83 7.74
CA GLY A 70 -12.89 -4.07 7.46
C GLY A 70 -11.43 -4.04 7.91
N ARG A 71 -10.98 -2.93 8.50
CA ARG A 71 -9.57 -2.68 8.82
C ARG A 71 -9.12 -3.59 9.97
N LYS A 72 -8.01 -4.29 9.76
CA LYS A 72 -7.30 -5.00 10.82
C LYS A 72 -6.66 -4.01 11.80
N GLU A 73 -6.45 -4.44 13.04
CA GLU A 73 -5.64 -3.68 13.99
C GLU A 73 -4.28 -3.38 13.36
N ARG A 74 -3.86 -2.12 13.44
CA ARG A 74 -2.57 -1.68 12.93
C ARG A 74 -1.56 -1.71 14.05
N GLU A 75 -0.32 -2.00 13.67
CA GLU A 75 0.82 -1.79 14.55
C GLU A 75 0.82 -0.34 15.08
N PRO A 76 1.27 -0.15 16.32
CA PRO A 76 1.49 1.19 16.88
C PRO A 76 2.37 2.03 15.94
N TYR A 77 2.23 3.35 16.07
CA TYR A 77 3.00 4.27 15.26
C TYR A 77 4.52 4.02 15.43
N ARG A 78 5.19 3.69 14.34
CA ARG A 78 6.64 3.54 14.30
C ARG A 78 7.29 4.89 13.96
N LEU A 79 8.24 5.30 14.79
CA LEU A 79 9.02 6.50 14.55
C LEU A 79 9.90 6.34 13.30
N PRO A 80 10.12 7.41 12.52
CA PRO A 80 11.12 7.41 11.45
C PRO A 80 12.52 7.11 12.00
N ASP A 81 13.34 6.37 11.23
CA ASP A 81 14.66 5.88 11.65
C ASP A 81 15.56 6.99 12.26
N PHE A 82 15.54 8.20 11.68
CA PHE A 82 16.38 9.31 12.15
C PHE A 82 15.93 9.90 13.48
N ILE A 83 14.63 9.79 13.81
CA ILE A 83 14.09 10.19 15.12
C ILE A 83 14.31 9.06 16.12
N GLU A 84 14.08 7.80 15.72
CA GLU A 84 14.33 6.64 16.56
C GLU A 84 15.80 6.58 17.02
N ALA A 85 16.74 6.93 16.14
CA ALA A 85 18.17 7.01 16.44
C ALA A 85 18.54 8.03 17.54
N THR A 86 17.68 9.01 17.84
CA THR A 86 17.92 9.94 18.97
C THR A 86 17.82 9.27 20.34
N GLY A 87 17.30 8.04 20.40
CA GLY A 87 17.09 7.32 21.66
C GLY A 87 15.85 7.78 22.45
N VAL A 88 15.06 8.72 21.91
CA VAL A 88 13.87 9.26 22.59
C VAL A 88 12.85 8.17 22.97
N SER A 89 12.69 7.15 22.12
CA SER A 89 11.75 6.04 22.39
C SER A 89 12.17 5.25 23.63
N GLN A 90 13.46 4.94 23.76
CA GLN A 90 14.00 4.17 24.88
C GLN A 90 13.93 4.97 26.18
N LEU A 91 14.28 6.26 26.13
CA LEU A 91 14.16 7.16 27.28
C LEU A 91 12.71 7.26 27.75
N ARG A 92 11.78 7.46 26.82
CA ARG A 92 10.35 7.56 27.16
C ARG A 92 9.82 6.27 27.76
N GLN A 93 10.23 5.12 27.22
CA GLN A 93 9.84 3.81 27.73
C GLN A 93 10.34 3.60 29.17
N ALA A 94 11.61 3.90 29.44
CA ALA A 94 12.16 3.81 30.80
C ALA A 94 11.48 4.77 31.79
N TYR A 95 10.98 5.92 31.32
CA TYR A 95 10.17 6.82 32.16
C TYR A 95 8.81 6.24 32.51
N LEU A 96 8.13 5.65 31.53
CA LEU A 96 6.83 5.03 31.74
C LEU A 96 6.94 3.85 32.72
N GLU A 97 7.94 2.99 32.53
CA GLU A 97 8.22 1.87 33.43
C GLU A 97 8.49 2.34 34.86
N ARG A 98 9.33 3.37 35.03
CA ARG A 98 9.57 3.97 36.34
C ARG A 98 8.28 4.55 36.94
N GLU A 99 7.44 5.21 36.14
CA GLU A 99 6.19 5.79 36.62
C GLU A 99 5.16 4.72 37.02
N GLU A 100 5.14 3.58 36.35
CA GLU A 100 4.29 2.44 36.70
C GLU A 100 4.72 1.77 38.01
N GLU A 101 6.03 1.66 38.26
CA GLU A 101 6.58 1.13 39.51
C GLU A 101 6.35 2.05 40.72
N MET A 102 6.17 3.36 40.49
CA MET A 102 6.01 4.33 41.58
C MET A 102 4.66 4.22 42.29
N LYS A 103 4.70 4.06 43.62
CA LYS A 103 3.50 4.06 44.48
C LYS A 103 2.81 5.43 44.46
N LEU A 104 1.49 5.47 44.69
CA LEU A 104 0.68 6.70 44.68
C LEU A 104 1.21 7.78 45.63
N LYS A 105 1.69 7.40 46.83
CA LYS A 105 2.32 8.33 47.79
C LYS A 105 3.61 8.95 47.24
N GLN A 106 4.37 8.23 46.41
CA GLN A 106 5.59 8.75 45.76
C GLN A 106 5.23 9.73 44.65
N LYS A 107 4.23 9.40 43.81
CA LYS A 107 3.70 10.32 42.78
C LYS A 107 3.22 11.65 43.38
N MET A 108 2.52 11.62 44.51
CA MET A 108 2.06 12.84 45.20
C MET A 108 3.21 13.70 45.72
N ARG A 109 4.32 13.10 46.19
CA ARG A 109 5.50 13.87 46.64
C ARG A 109 6.25 14.48 45.47
N GLU A 110 6.46 13.72 44.40
CA GLU A 110 7.17 14.24 43.21
C GLU A 110 6.37 15.33 42.48
N LYS A 111 5.04 15.33 42.59
CA LYS A 111 4.19 16.44 42.12
C LYS A 111 4.48 17.76 42.85
N ILE A 112 4.76 17.71 44.15
CA ILE A 112 5.06 18.89 44.98
C ILE A 112 6.53 19.30 44.82
N ARG A 113 7.43 18.32 44.72
CA ARG A 113 8.87 18.53 44.56
C ARG A 113 9.40 17.70 43.38
N PRO A 114 9.38 18.24 42.15
CA PRO A 114 9.86 17.53 40.98
C PRO A 114 11.38 17.33 41.07
N LYS A 115 11.84 16.21 40.54
CA LYS A 115 13.27 15.96 40.31
C LYS A 115 13.59 16.29 38.86
N ASN A 116 14.73 16.91 38.62
CA ASN A 116 15.20 17.10 37.25
C ASN A 116 15.48 15.74 36.63
N VAL A 117 15.00 15.56 35.41
CA VAL A 117 15.13 14.32 34.66
C VAL A 117 15.96 14.56 33.41
N GLY A 118 16.74 13.54 33.02
CA GLY A 118 17.74 13.65 31.97
C GLY A 118 17.14 14.15 30.67
N CYS A 119 17.73 15.23 30.14
CA CYS A 119 17.37 15.79 28.84
C CYS A 119 18.23 15.17 27.74
N ILE A 120 17.64 15.01 26.56
CA ILE A 120 18.39 14.71 25.34
C ILE A 120 19.22 15.95 24.98
N ASP A 121 20.47 15.74 24.56
CA ASP A 121 21.30 16.83 24.07
C ASP A 121 20.66 17.49 22.84
N TYR A 122 20.56 18.82 22.88
CA TYR A 122 20.03 19.62 21.78
C TYR A 122 20.79 19.39 20.48
N GLN A 123 22.10 19.14 20.54
CA GLN A 123 22.89 18.91 19.34
C GLN A 123 22.47 17.63 18.61
N ILE A 124 22.10 16.58 19.35
CA ILE A 124 21.60 15.31 18.77
C ILE A 124 20.26 15.55 18.06
N LEU A 125 19.37 16.33 18.67
CA LEU A 125 18.08 16.68 18.05
C LEU A 125 18.30 17.52 16.79
N TYR A 126 19.18 18.51 16.86
CA TYR A 126 19.53 19.34 15.70
C TYR A 126 20.05 18.47 14.55
N ASP A 127 21.01 17.58 14.82
CA ASP A 127 21.59 16.72 13.80
C ASP A 127 20.56 15.74 13.22
N ALA A 128 19.62 15.23 14.03
CA ALA A 128 18.54 14.36 13.57
C ALA A 128 17.60 15.06 12.56
N PHE A 129 17.19 16.29 12.83
CA PHE A 129 16.24 17.03 11.99
C PHE A 129 16.87 17.75 10.80
N PHE A 130 18.13 18.19 10.91
CA PHE A 130 18.76 19.01 9.87
C PHE A 130 19.81 18.27 9.04
N LYS A 131 20.54 17.30 9.62
CA LYS A 131 21.56 16.53 8.89
C LYS A 131 21.04 15.17 8.42
N ASN A 132 20.34 14.45 9.29
CA ASN A 132 19.95 13.06 9.07
C ASN A 132 18.51 12.88 8.56
N GLN A 133 17.80 13.98 8.26
CA GLN A 133 16.41 13.92 7.82
C GLN A 133 16.28 13.20 6.49
N LYS A 134 15.43 12.18 6.46
CA LYS A 134 15.06 11.46 5.24
C LYS A 134 13.64 11.82 4.84
N LYS A 135 13.43 12.10 3.55
CA LYS A 135 12.09 12.32 3.01
C LYS A 135 11.32 10.99 3.04
N GLY A 136 10.11 11.03 3.59
CA GLY A 136 9.21 9.89 3.60
C GLY A 136 8.75 9.50 2.19
N SER A 137 8.20 8.29 2.06
CA SER A 137 7.52 7.86 0.84
C SER A 137 6.24 8.67 0.68
N MET A 138 6.15 9.44 -0.41
CA MET A 138 4.98 10.23 -0.75
C MET A 138 4.16 9.53 -1.84
N THR A 139 2.85 9.71 -1.81
CA THR A 139 1.95 9.22 -2.85
C THR A 139 1.91 10.17 -4.04
N VAL A 140 1.58 9.64 -5.21
CA VAL A 140 1.46 10.43 -6.44
C VAL A 140 0.11 11.13 -6.50
N PHE A 141 -0.03 12.15 -7.36
CA PHE A 141 -1.34 12.76 -7.63
C PHE A 141 -2.34 11.73 -8.17
N GLY A 142 -3.59 11.81 -7.71
CA GLY A 142 -4.68 10.89 -8.08
C GLY A 142 -4.67 9.56 -7.34
N ASP A 143 -3.74 9.36 -6.42
CA ASP A 143 -3.55 8.11 -5.71
C ASP A 143 -4.48 8.04 -4.47
N ILE A 144 -5.63 7.39 -4.63
CA ILE A 144 -6.69 7.34 -3.60
C ILE A 144 -6.39 6.25 -2.58
N TYR A 145 -6.66 6.52 -1.31
CA TYR A 145 -6.61 5.50 -0.26
C TYR A 145 -7.89 4.66 -0.25
N TYR A 146 -7.76 3.34 -0.20
CA TYR A 146 -8.86 2.39 -0.06
C TYR A 146 -8.55 1.35 1.02
N ASP A 147 -9.58 0.75 1.60
CA ASP A 147 -9.42 -0.28 2.63
C ASP A 147 -8.65 -1.48 2.07
N GLY A 148 -7.56 -1.87 2.74
CA GLY A 148 -6.62 -2.90 2.27
C GLY A 148 -5.54 -2.42 1.30
N LYS A 149 -5.42 -1.11 0.99
CA LYS A 149 -4.32 -0.59 0.15
C LYS A 149 -2.94 -0.95 0.70
N ASP A 150 -2.77 -0.88 2.01
CA ASP A 150 -1.49 -1.13 2.70
C ASP A 150 -1.06 -2.61 2.64
N GLU A 151 -2.00 -3.56 2.46
CA GLU A 151 -1.71 -5.00 2.46
C GLU A 151 -1.28 -5.51 1.07
N ASN A 152 -1.68 -4.82 0.00
CA ASN A 152 -1.59 -5.33 -1.38
C ASN A 152 -0.26 -5.06 -2.09
N GLN A 153 0.84 -4.89 -1.35
CA GLN A 153 2.11 -4.50 -1.94
C GLN A 153 3.02 -5.70 -2.24
N TYR A 154 3.09 -6.07 -3.51
CA TYR A 154 4.02 -7.10 -3.99
C TYR A 154 5.34 -6.48 -4.47
N TYR A 155 6.46 -6.98 -3.95
CA TYR A 155 7.80 -6.46 -4.22
C TYR A 155 8.74 -7.52 -4.83
N GLY A 156 8.22 -8.45 -5.63
CA GLY A 156 9.03 -9.48 -6.27
C GLY A 156 9.63 -9.01 -7.58
N THR A 157 10.93 -9.22 -7.76
CA THR A 157 11.57 -9.15 -9.08
C THR A 157 11.71 -10.57 -9.63
N PRO A 158 11.35 -10.81 -10.91
CA PRO A 158 11.50 -12.12 -11.52
C PRO A 158 12.94 -12.65 -11.38
N PHE A 159 13.08 -13.96 -11.19
CA PHE A 159 14.37 -14.67 -11.01
C PHE A 159 15.20 -14.32 -9.77
N LYS A 160 14.79 -13.34 -8.94
CA LYS A 160 15.39 -13.09 -7.63
C LYS A 160 14.53 -13.72 -6.55
N LEU A 161 15.05 -14.79 -5.94
CA LEU A 161 14.42 -15.45 -4.80
C LEU A 161 14.99 -14.87 -3.51
N SER A 162 14.12 -14.45 -2.59
CA SER A 162 14.54 -14.06 -1.24
C SER A 162 15.04 -15.28 -0.46
N SER A 163 15.90 -15.07 0.53
CA SER A 163 16.40 -16.14 1.41
C SER A 163 15.25 -16.90 2.09
N LYS A 164 14.22 -16.18 2.55
CA LYS A 164 13.00 -16.76 3.12
C LYS A 164 12.28 -17.69 2.13
N LEU A 165 12.19 -17.29 0.86
CA LEU A 165 11.55 -18.10 -0.17
C LEU A 165 12.41 -19.32 -0.56
N ARG A 166 13.73 -19.15 -0.65
CA ARG A 166 14.68 -20.25 -0.89
C ARG A 166 14.58 -21.32 0.19
N SER A 167 14.60 -20.90 1.46
CA SER A 167 14.44 -21.79 2.61
C SER A 167 13.10 -22.53 2.58
N ALA A 168 12.00 -21.83 2.30
CA ALA A 168 10.67 -22.46 2.18
C ALA A 168 10.58 -23.48 1.03
N LEU A 169 11.34 -23.27 -0.05
CA LEU A 169 11.42 -24.17 -1.21
C LEU A 169 12.48 -25.27 -1.05
N GLY A 170 13.26 -25.26 0.03
CA GLY A 170 14.37 -26.21 0.23
C GLY A 170 15.53 -26.03 -0.75
N ILE A 171 15.70 -24.83 -1.32
CA ILE A 171 16.79 -24.51 -2.25
C ILE A 171 17.92 -23.85 -1.43
N SER A 172 19.16 -24.32 -1.54
CA SER A 172 20.29 -23.64 -0.91
C SER A 172 20.57 -22.30 -1.60
N ASP A 173 21.35 -21.41 -0.96
CA ASP A 173 21.63 -20.09 -1.52
C ASP A 173 22.45 -20.16 -2.83
N ASN A 174 23.29 -21.18 -2.96
CA ASN A 174 24.14 -21.39 -4.13
C ASN A 174 23.47 -22.24 -5.22
N ASP A 175 22.41 -22.98 -4.89
CA ASP A 175 21.75 -23.85 -5.85
C ASP A 175 20.89 -23.07 -6.85
N THR A 176 20.89 -23.59 -8.08
CA THR A 176 19.98 -23.13 -9.12
C THR A 176 18.58 -23.66 -8.85
N PRO A 177 17.53 -22.85 -9.05
CA PRO A 177 16.15 -23.31 -8.88
C PRO A 177 15.82 -24.50 -9.79
N PRO A 178 14.88 -25.39 -9.39
CA PRO A 178 14.60 -26.63 -10.10
C PRO A 178 14.09 -26.41 -11.54
N TRP A 179 13.36 -25.31 -11.78
CA TRP A 179 12.89 -24.95 -13.11
C TRP A 179 14.00 -24.43 -14.04
N ALA A 180 15.24 -24.24 -13.56
CA ALA A 180 16.36 -23.83 -14.40
C ALA A 180 16.66 -24.86 -15.49
N GLU A 181 16.49 -26.16 -15.22
CA GLU A 181 16.67 -27.21 -16.21
C GLU A 181 15.60 -27.17 -17.31
N ALA A 182 14.34 -26.95 -16.92
CA ALA A 182 13.25 -26.75 -17.87
C ALA A 182 13.51 -25.52 -18.76
N ILE A 183 14.07 -24.44 -18.22
CA ILE A 183 14.48 -23.26 -18.99
C ILE A 183 15.62 -23.57 -19.98
N ARG A 184 16.58 -24.42 -19.61
CA ARG A 184 17.63 -24.85 -20.55
C ARG A 184 17.06 -25.70 -21.70
N LYS A 185 16.08 -26.56 -21.40
CA LYS A 185 15.48 -27.48 -22.37
C LYS A 185 14.50 -26.80 -23.32
N TYR A 186 13.59 -25.98 -22.80
CA TYR A 186 12.51 -25.36 -23.56
C TYR A 186 12.80 -23.90 -23.94
N GLY A 187 13.86 -23.33 -23.40
CA GLY A 187 14.22 -21.93 -23.57
C GLY A 187 13.63 -21.01 -22.48
N PRO A 188 14.04 -19.74 -22.49
CA PRO A 188 13.55 -18.73 -21.55
C PRO A 188 12.04 -18.49 -21.68
N PRO A 189 11.34 -18.15 -20.57
CA PRO A 189 9.95 -17.72 -20.63
C PRO A 189 9.77 -16.57 -21.64
N PRO A 190 8.78 -16.64 -22.55
CA PRO A 190 8.63 -15.67 -23.64
C PRO A 190 8.52 -14.21 -23.20
N SER A 191 7.97 -13.95 -22.01
CA SER A 191 7.80 -12.60 -21.46
C SER A 191 9.09 -11.98 -20.92
N TYR A 192 10.16 -12.77 -20.73
CA TYR A 192 11.40 -12.34 -20.08
C TYR A 192 12.65 -12.56 -20.96
N ARG A 193 12.50 -12.44 -22.29
CA ARG A 193 13.58 -12.67 -23.26
C ARG A 193 14.83 -11.81 -23.02
N GLU A 194 14.66 -10.56 -22.58
CA GLU A 194 15.77 -9.60 -22.41
C GLU A 194 16.51 -9.72 -21.06
N ILE A 195 15.84 -10.22 -20.03
CA ILE A 195 16.37 -10.20 -18.66
C ILE A 195 17.40 -11.32 -18.44
N ILE A 196 17.23 -12.44 -19.14
CA ILE A 196 18.01 -13.66 -18.91
C ILE A 196 19.47 -13.52 -19.36
N PRO A 197 19.80 -12.97 -20.55
CA PRO A 197 21.18 -12.71 -20.96
C PRO A 197 21.96 -11.85 -19.95
N LEU A 198 21.33 -10.83 -19.38
CA LEU A 198 21.94 -9.92 -18.40
C LEU A 198 22.26 -10.62 -17.06
N LEU A 199 21.45 -11.60 -16.66
CA LEU A 199 21.69 -12.39 -15.44
C LEU A 199 22.87 -13.36 -15.61
N TYR A 200 23.12 -13.84 -16.83
CA TYR A 200 24.25 -14.72 -17.13
C TYR A 200 25.55 -13.96 -17.39
N GLN A 201 25.51 -12.77 -18.02
CA GLN A 201 26.71 -11.93 -18.28
C GLN A 201 27.36 -11.40 -17.00
N ASN A 202 26.57 -11.06 -15.97
CA ASN A 202 27.10 -10.56 -14.69
C ASN A 202 27.78 -11.65 -13.85
N LYS A 203 27.50 -12.94 -14.09
CA LYS A 203 28.22 -14.04 -13.41
C LYS A 203 29.60 -14.32 -14.01
N THR A 204 29.81 -13.97 -15.29
CA THR A 204 31.11 -14.14 -15.96
C THR A 204 32.13 -13.03 -15.66
N GLN A 205 31.74 -11.95 -14.97
CA GLN A 205 32.65 -10.84 -14.60
C GLN A 205 33.15 -10.88 -13.15
N ILE A 206 32.82 -11.92 -12.37
CA ILE A 206 33.28 -12.08 -10.97
C ILE A 206 34.29 -13.25 -10.87
N GLN A 207 35.10 -13.46 -11.90
CA GLN A 207 36.30 -14.31 -11.85
C GLN A 207 37.53 -13.48 -12.17
#